data_AF-A0AAD7K3T8-F1
#
_entry.id   AF-A0AAD7K3T8-F1
#
_cell.length_a   1.000
_cell.length_b   1.000
_cell.length_c   1.000
_cell.angle_alpha   90.00
_cell.angle_beta   90.00
_cell.angle_gamma   90.00
#
_symmetry.space_group_name_H-M   'P 1'
#
loop_
_entity.id
_entity.type
_entity.pdbx_description
1 polymer ?
#
loop_
_entity_poly.entity_id
_entity_poly.type
_entity_poly.pdbx_seq_one_letter_code
_entity_poly.pdbx_strand_id
1 'polypeptide(L)'
;MGKQGKSKGVQDVQDDIQDMVQSLDPGALVQIQTAKQMFSPFPSPQKKATRSPAKRKKVDENADDAAYKNDLDSDTSVEIVDPPKKKMNLAVSPDPDDDDDSAEMSFYLYVETPSPPVLHVCKGPSKPIPPKSTELGPFIFNSSIDYDDFLQIISQGCHVKSANLVLSSLRWKFDRPANSKPKGVGNKDGFKVMIKSLKDRHKDYVFSVLMAPPSAVKQELPWLKDEDSDRGEPLNFDYSLEELTAPQGSVLSIREQLAGIDQASQKEMNELLEAYPLNNNPLFPDKCIFHNETGFFDLTDLRLCERNGNN
;
A
#
# COMPACT_ATOMS: atom_id res chain seq x y z
N MET A 1 -53.07 29.72 -11.53
CA MET A 1 -53.18 29.37 -10.10
C MET A 1 -51.83 28.86 -9.63
N GLY A 2 -51.12 29.60 -8.78
CA GLY A 2 -49.79 29.22 -8.28
C GLY A 2 -49.83 28.60 -6.89
N LYS A 3 -48.88 27.73 -6.58
CA LYS A 3 -48.58 27.27 -5.21
C LYS A 3 -47.13 27.60 -4.88
N GLN A 4 -46.92 28.52 -3.94
CA GLN A 4 -45.61 28.77 -3.33
C GLN A 4 -45.43 27.83 -2.13
N GLY A 5 -44.41 26.97 -2.17
CA GLY A 5 -43.95 26.24 -0.99
C GLY A 5 -42.93 27.09 -0.23
N LYS A 6 -43.23 27.46 1.03
CA LYS A 6 -42.29 28.19 1.89
C LYS A 6 -41.29 27.23 2.54
N SER A 7 -40.01 27.48 2.34
CA SER A 7 -38.92 26.88 3.12
C SER A 7 -38.87 27.49 4.53
N LYS A 8 -39.20 26.69 5.55
CA LYS A 8 -38.80 26.89 6.95
C LYS A 8 -37.97 25.67 7.35
N GLY A 9 -36.82 25.87 8.00
CA GLY A 9 -35.97 24.76 8.44
C GLY A 9 -34.45 25.01 8.47
N VAL A 10 -33.98 26.26 8.47
CA VAL A 10 -32.54 26.59 8.63
C VAL A 10 -32.27 27.50 9.84
N GLN A 11 -33.27 28.26 10.31
CA GLN A 11 -33.09 29.20 11.41
C GLN A 11 -33.13 28.53 12.80
N ASP A 12 -34.04 27.58 13.05
CA ASP A 12 -34.15 26.91 14.36
C ASP A 12 -32.84 26.20 14.78
N VAL A 13 -32.00 25.77 13.83
CA VAL A 13 -30.71 25.09 14.12
C VAL A 13 -29.61 26.06 14.57
N GLN A 14 -29.74 27.37 14.32
CA GLN A 14 -28.73 28.35 14.76
C GLN A 14 -28.91 28.73 16.23
N ASP A 15 -30.16 28.81 16.71
CA ASP A 15 -30.45 29.22 18.09
C ASP A 15 -30.06 28.13 19.10
N ASP A 16 -30.31 26.84 18.80
CA ASP A 16 -29.90 25.69 19.64
C ASP A 16 -28.37 25.62 19.86
N ILE A 17 -27.57 26.00 18.86
CA ILE A 17 -26.10 26.03 18.99
C ILE A 17 -25.64 27.15 19.94
N GLN A 18 -26.38 28.26 19.98
CA GLN A 18 -25.99 29.46 20.73
C GLN A 18 -26.27 29.34 22.24
N ASP A 19 -27.29 28.57 22.64
CA ASP A 19 -27.51 28.21 24.05
C ASP A 19 -26.50 27.16 24.55
N MET A 20 -26.12 26.20 23.70
CA MET A 20 -25.11 25.21 24.06
C MET A 20 -23.76 25.85 24.45
N VAL A 21 -23.35 26.91 23.74
CA VAL A 21 -22.10 27.66 24.01
C VAL A 21 -22.14 28.42 25.34
N GLN A 22 -23.31 28.84 25.82
CA GLN A 22 -23.45 29.58 27.09
C GLN A 22 -23.39 28.70 28.34
N SER A 23 -23.53 27.38 28.20
CA SER A 23 -23.43 26.41 29.31
C SER A 23 -22.01 25.95 29.63
N LEU A 24 -21.01 26.36 28.84
CA LEU A 24 -19.61 25.96 29.02
C LEU A 24 -18.94 26.74 30.15
N ASP A 25 -18.31 26.00 31.06
CA ASP A 25 -17.53 26.53 32.18
C ASP A 25 -16.45 27.53 31.70
N PRO A 26 -16.37 28.77 32.26
CA PRO A 26 -15.40 29.78 31.84
C PRO A 26 -13.93 29.32 31.90
N GLY A 27 -13.59 28.29 32.68
CA GLY A 27 -12.26 27.68 32.68
C GLY A 27 -11.87 27.03 31.34
N ALA A 28 -12.82 26.43 30.61
CA ALA A 28 -12.57 25.78 29.32
C ALA A 28 -12.30 26.79 28.18
N LEU A 29 -12.93 27.97 28.26
CA LEU A 29 -12.88 29.00 27.21
C LEU A 29 -11.47 29.61 27.09
N VAL A 30 -10.74 29.71 28.21
CA VAL A 30 -9.34 30.18 28.25
C VAL A 30 -8.42 29.24 27.48
N GLN A 31 -8.56 27.91 27.63
CA GLN A 31 -7.72 26.95 26.89
C GLN A 31 -7.94 27.01 25.38
N ILE A 32 -9.19 27.20 24.93
CA ILE A 32 -9.53 27.33 23.52
C ILE A 32 -8.95 28.63 22.92
N GLN A 33 -8.94 29.74 23.68
CA GLN A 33 -8.29 30.97 23.25
C GLN A 33 -6.76 30.86 23.20
N THR A 34 -6.13 30.17 24.16
CA THR A 34 -4.68 29.91 24.14
C THR A 34 -4.26 29.07 22.92
N ALA A 35 -5.04 28.04 22.56
CA ALA A 35 -4.80 27.26 21.34
C ALA A 35 -4.93 28.11 20.05
N LYS A 36 -5.87 29.07 20.04
CA LYS A 36 -6.09 29.96 18.89
C LYS A 36 -4.96 30.98 18.68
N GLN A 37 -4.23 31.34 19.72
CA GLN A 37 -3.09 32.26 19.64
C GLN A 37 -1.81 31.62 19.08
N MET A 38 -1.68 30.28 19.12
CA MET A 38 -0.54 29.57 18.52
C MET A 38 -0.68 29.35 17.00
N PHE A 39 -1.89 29.53 16.45
CA PHE A 39 -2.15 29.47 15.00
C PHE A 39 -2.26 30.87 14.38
N SER A 40 -1.18 31.65 14.50
CA SER A 40 -1.02 32.84 13.64
C SER A 40 -0.97 32.43 12.16
N PRO A 41 -1.64 33.14 11.24
CA PRO A 41 -1.63 32.77 9.84
C PRO A 41 -0.22 32.85 9.25
N PHE A 42 0.24 31.77 8.65
CA PHE A 42 1.50 31.74 7.90
C PHE A 42 1.51 32.85 6.83
N PRO A 43 2.62 33.58 6.65
CA PRO A 43 2.72 34.59 5.60
C PRO A 43 2.49 33.95 4.23
N SER A 44 1.51 34.46 3.49
CA SER A 44 1.14 33.90 2.19
C SER A 44 2.33 33.93 1.22
N PRO A 45 2.64 32.81 0.53
CA PRO A 45 3.77 32.78 -0.39
C PRO A 45 3.54 33.77 -1.54
N GLN A 46 4.49 34.70 -1.70
CA GLN A 46 4.45 35.70 -2.76
C GLN A 46 4.37 35.03 -4.13
N LYS A 47 3.44 35.51 -4.97
CA LYS A 47 3.21 35.02 -6.33
C LYS A 47 4.47 35.24 -7.19
N LYS A 48 5.32 34.22 -7.32
CA LYS A 48 6.41 34.23 -8.32
C LYS A 48 5.82 34.19 -9.72
N ALA A 49 6.26 35.13 -10.56
CA ALA A 49 5.67 35.38 -11.86
C ALA A 49 5.72 34.15 -12.79
N THR A 50 4.60 33.90 -13.48
CA THR A 50 4.47 32.91 -14.54
C THR A 50 5.37 33.27 -15.72
N ARG A 51 6.49 32.56 -15.88
CA ARG A 51 7.28 32.58 -17.11
C ARG A 51 6.52 31.82 -18.21
N SER A 52 6.05 32.54 -19.21
CA SER A 52 5.43 31.98 -20.41
C SER A 52 6.40 31.09 -21.20
N PRO A 53 5.95 29.97 -21.81
CA PRO A 53 6.82 29.07 -22.56
C PRO A 53 7.34 29.73 -23.85
N ALA A 54 8.65 29.63 -24.08
CA ALA A 54 9.28 30.16 -25.27
C ALA A 54 8.96 29.32 -26.52
N LYS A 55 8.60 29.99 -27.62
CA LYS A 55 8.41 29.36 -28.93
C LYS A 55 9.73 28.75 -29.40
N ARG A 56 9.77 27.43 -29.66
CA ARG A 56 10.90 26.81 -30.36
C ARG A 56 10.92 27.29 -31.81
N LYS A 57 12.02 27.92 -32.22
CA LYS A 57 12.27 28.41 -33.57
C LYS A 57 12.75 27.24 -34.44
N LYS A 58 12.12 27.03 -35.59
CA LYS A 58 12.66 26.19 -36.67
C LYS A 58 14.02 26.74 -37.09
N VAL A 59 14.98 25.85 -37.31
CA VAL A 59 16.19 26.14 -38.10
C VAL A 59 16.27 25.01 -39.12
N ASP A 60 16.18 25.40 -40.39
CA ASP A 60 16.46 24.60 -41.59
C ASP A 60 17.95 24.74 -41.94
N GLU A 61 18.40 24.09 -43.05
CA GLU A 61 19.76 24.10 -43.63
C GLU A 61 20.80 23.21 -42.88
N ASN A 62 21.76 22.51 -43.52
CA ASN A 62 22.11 22.19 -44.94
C ASN A 62 23.19 21.06 -44.90
N ALA A 63 23.53 20.27 -45.94
CA ALA A 63 23.02 20.01 -47.30
C ALA A 63 23.59 18.62 -47.78
N ASP A 64 23.66 18.38 -49.10
CA ASP A 64 24.48 17.37 -49.83
C ASP A 64 24.17 15.86 -49.61
N ASP A 65 24.30 14.95 -50.58
CA ASP A 65 24.33 15.00 -52.06
C ASP A 65 24.07 13.56 -52.57
N ALA A 66 23.30 13.39 -53.65
CA ALA A 66 23.30 12.22 -54.55
C ALA A 66 22.14 12.30 -55.56
N ALA A 67 22.48 12.53 -56.83
CA ALA A 67 21.52 12.53 -57.93
C ALA A 67 20.94 11.13 -58.22
N TYR A 68 19.65 11.07 -58.59
CA TYR A 68 19.23 10.26 -59.73
C TYR A 68 18.08 10.97 -60.47
N LYS A 69 18.33 11.28 -61.76
CA LYS A 69 17.29 11.71 -62.69
C LYS A 69 16.57 10.48 -63.23
N ASN A 70 15.26 10.58 -63.41
CA ASN A 70 14.58 10.00 -64.57
C ASN A 70 13.23 10.71 -64.75
N ASP A 71 13.22 11.64 -65.70
CA ASP A 71 12.00 12.16 -66.29
C ASP A 71 11.30 11.04 -67.07
N LEU A 72 9.98 10.91 -66.91
CA LEU A 72 9.13 10.25 -67.90
C LEU A 72 7.70 10.75 -67.75
N ASP A 73 7.35 11.70 -68.62
CA ASP A 73 5.98 12.16 -68.82
C ASP A 73 5.06 10.98 -69.17
N SER A 74 3.88 10.96 -68.55
CA SER A 74 2.71 10.31 -69.15
C SER A 74 1.45 11.08 -68.79
N ASP A 75 1.14 12.05 -69.64
CA ASP A 75 -0.16 12.69 -69.72
C ASP A 75 -1.22 11.64 -70.07
N THR A 76 -2.24 11.47 -69.23
CA THR A 76 -3.43 10.68 -69.59
C THR A 76 -4.68 11.27 -68.94
N SER A 77 -5.38 12.04 -69.77
CA SER A 77 -6.80 12.38 -69.76
C SER A 77 -7.71 11.75 -68.69
N VAL A 78 -8.50 12.63 -68.09
CA VAL A 78 -9.70 12.35 -67.28
C VAL A 78 -10.62 11.30 -67.92
N GLU A 79 -11.03 10.31 -67.14
CA GLU A 79 -12.30 9.58 -67.33
C GLU A 79 -13.17 9.75 -66.08
N ILE A 80 -14.41 10.21 -66.26
CA ILE A 80 -15.35 10.48 -65.17
C ILE A 80 -16.00 9.16 -64.76
N VAL A 81 -15.52 8.57 -63.66
CA VAL A 81 -16.15 7.37 -63.08
C VAL A 81 -17.31 7.77 -62.18
N ASP A 82 -18.50 7.23 -62.47
CA ASP A 82 -19.74 7.47 -61.73
C ASP A 82 -19.62 7.21 -60.21
N PRO A 83 -20.36 7.96 -59.37
CA PRO A 83 -20.34 7.75 -57.93
C PRO A 83 -20.89 6.36 -57.57
N PRO A 84 -20.22 5.60 -56.67
CA PRO A 84 -20.65 4.27 -56.31
C PRO A 84 -22.04 4.28 -55.66
N LYS A 85 -22.96 3.52 -56.25
CA LYS A 85 -24.36 3.39 -55.80
C LYS A 85 -24.40 3.01 -54.33
N LYS A 86 -25.09 3.81 -53.52
CA LYS A 86 -25.41 3.52 -52.11
C LYS A 86 -26.03 2.12 -52.01
N LYS A 87 -25.24 1.14 -51.54
CA LYS A 87 -25.82 -0.12 -51.06
C LYS A 87 -26.68 0.23 -49.85
N MET A 88 -27.98 0.04 -49.97
CA MET A 88 -28.87 0.04 -48.82
C MET A 88 -28.42 -1.11 -47.93
N ASN A 89 -27.77 -0.79 -46.80
CA ASN A 89 -27.58 -1.78 -45.75
C ASN A 89 -28.96 -2.21 -45.30
N LEU A 90 -29.26 -3.49 -45.55
CA LEU A 90 -30.44 -4.15 -45.04
C LEU A 90 -30.46 -3.93 -43.52
N ALA A 91 -31.54 -3.34 -43.01
CA ALA A 91 -31.71 -3.18 -41.58
C ALA A 91 -31.94 -4.57 -40.98
N VAL A 92 -30.84 -5.21 -40.57
CA VAL A 92 -30.88 -6.29 -39.60
C VAL A 92 -31.46 -5.66 -38.34
N SER A 93 -32.72 -5.98 -38.08
CA SER A 93 -33.34 -5.73 -36.79
C SER A 93 -32.45 -6.39 -35.73
N PRO A 94 -31.90 -5.64 -34.75
CA PRO A 94 -31.27 -6.29 -33.62
C PRO A 94 -32.36 -7.10 -32.92
N ASP A 95 -32.14 -8.41 -32.79
CA ASP A 95 -32.92 -9.21 -31.87
C ASP A 95 -32.76 -8.58 -30.47
N PRO A 96 -33.86 -8.23 -29.78
CA PRO A 96 -33.82 -8.19 -28.32
C PRO A 96 -33.68 -9.63 -27.80
N ASP A 97 -33.46 -9.77 -26.50
CA ASP A 97 -33.53 -11.06 -25.79
C ASP A 97 -32.31 -11.98 -25.97
N ASP A 98 -31.14 -11.52 -25.53
CA ASP A 98 -30.29 -12.31 -24.61
C ASP A 98 -29.36 -11.37 -23.80
N ASP A 99 -29.97 -10.52 -22.95
CA ASP A 99 -29.29 -9.66 -21.99
C ASP A 99 -28.74 -10.46 -20.78
N ASP A 100 -28.03 -11.58 -21.03
CA ASP A 100 -27.17 -12.20 -20.00
C ASP A 100 -25.90 -11.35 -19.86
N ASP A 101 -26.09 -10.23 -19.16
CA ASP A 101 -25.18 -9.10 -19.00
C ASP A 101 -23.98 -9.42 -18.08
N SER A 102 -23.59 -10.70 -18.01
CA SER A 102 -22.54 -11.32 -17.19
C SER A 102 -21.14 -11.12 -17.78
N ALA A 103 -20.84 -9.89 -18.23
CA ALA A 103 -19.54 -9.49 -18.75
C ALA A 103 -18.38 -9.87 -17.79
N GLU A 104 -17.36 -10.54 -18.34
CA GLU A 104 -16.14 -10.93 -17.63
C GLU A 104 -15.24 -9.70 -17.41
N MET A 105 -14.77 -9.53 -16.18
CA MET A 105 -13.97 -8.38 -15.73
C MET A 105 -12.67 -8.86 -15.10
N SER A 106 -11.58 -8.11 -15.29
CA SER A 106 -10.27 -8.48 -14.75
C SER A 106 -9.60 -7.34 -13.98
N PHE A 107 -8.86 -7.70 -12.93
CA PHE A 107 -8.15 -6.71 -12.12
C PHE A 107 -6.78 -7.18 -11.65
N TYR A 108 -5.91 -6.19 -11.47
CA TYR A 108 -4.62 -6.32 -10.80
C TYR A 108 -4.71 -5.73 -9.41
N LEU A 109 -4.18 -6.43 -8.40
CA LEU A 109 -4.22 -6.03 -7.01
C LEU A 109 -2.85 -5.50 -6.58
N TYR A 110 -2.80 -4.26 -6.13
CA TYR A 110 -1.59 -3.58 -5.67
C TYR A 110 -1.63 -3.40 -4.15
N VAL A 111 -0.72 -4.09 -3.46
CA VAL A 111 -0.53 -3.94 -2.01
C VAL A 111 0.54 -2.89 -1.77
N GLU A 112 0.11 -1.70 -1.32
CA GLU A 112 0.97 -0.54 -1.04
C GLU A 112 1.69 -0.73 0.29
N THR A 113 2.96 -1.15 0.26
CA THR A 113 3.78 -1.23 1.48
C THR A 113 4.21 0.19 1.89
N PRO A 114 3.93 0.66 3.12
CA PRO A 114 4.36 1.97 3.58
C PRO A 114 5.89 2.04 3.58
N SER A 115 6.45 3.14 3.08
CA SER A 115 7.88 3.39 3.16
C SER A 115 8.33 3.36 4.63
N PRO A 116 9.46 2.73 4.98
CA PRO A 116 9.95 2.71 6.35
C PRO A 116 10.16 4.14 6.86
N PRO A 117 9.91 4.41 8.15
CA PRO A 117 10.09 5.74 8.72
C PRO A 117 11.53 6.20 8.49
N VAL A 118 11.70 7.39 7.92
CA VAL A 118 13.02 7.94 7.62
C VAL A 118 13.71 8.25 8.95
N LEU A 119 14.64 7.38 9.37
CA LEU A 119 15.48 7.63 10.52
C LEU A 119 16.34 8.86 10.23
N HIS A 120 16.08 9.96 10.95
CA HIS A 120 16.75 11.25 10.80
C HIS A 120 18.18 11.24 11.39
N VAL A 121 19.04 10.36 10.88
CA VAL A 121 20.45 10.26 11.29
C VAL A 121 21.29 11.39 10.67
N CYS A 122 20.90 11.90 9.50
CA CYS A 122 21.58 12.99 8.80
C CYS A 122 20.72 14.26 8.72
N LYS A 123 21.31 15.43 9.04
CA LYS A 123 20.67 16.76 9.07
C LYS A 123 20.41 17.37 7.67
N GLY A 124 19.97 16.57 6.70
CA GLY A 124 19.72 16.98 5.32
C GLY A 124 18.26 16.81 4.88
N PRO A 125 17.76 17.60 3.92
CA PRO A 125 16.43 17.42 3.34
C PRO A 125 16.38 16.16 2.47
N SER A 126 16.04 15.03 3.10
CA SER A 126 15.79 13.78 2.38
C SER A 126 14.51 13.88 1.54
N LYS A 127 14.54 13.36 0.32
CA LYS A 127 13.33 13.20 -0.49
C LYS A 127 12.53 12.01 0.04
N PRO A 128 11.19 12.10 0.19
CA PRO A 128 10.40 10.96 0.62
C PRO A 128 10.55 9.82 -0.39
N ILE A 129 10.89 8.64 0.11
CA ILE A 129 10.99 7.42 -0.71
C ILE A 129 9.56 7.03 -1.10
N PRO A 130 9.24 6.85 -2.40
CA PRO A 130 7.91 6.44 -2.83
C PRO A 130 7.56 5.06 -2.26
N PRO A 131 6.28 4.82 -1.89
CA PRO A 131 5.86 3.54 -1.33
C PRO A 131 6.09 2.41 -2.35
N LYS A 132 6.47 1.23 -1.85
CA LYS A 132 6.69 0.05 -2.68
C LYS A 132 5.37 -0.70 -2.83
N SER A 133 4.83 -0.75 -4.04
CA SER A 133 3.66 -1.57 -4.38
C SER A 133 4.10 -2.97 -4.80
N THR A 134 3.52 -4.01 -4.19
CA THR A 134 3.58 -5.38 -4.69
C THR A 134 2.36 -5.63 -5.57
N GLU A 135 2.58 -6.06 -6.81
CA GLU A 135 1.52 -6.44 -7.75
C GLU A 135 1.16 -7.92 -7.58
N LEU A 136 -0.14 -8.21 -7.57
CA LEU A 136 -0.74 -9.54 -7.46
C LEU A 136 -1.83 -9.69 -8.53
N GLY A 137 -1.97 -10.87 -9.11
CA GLY A 137 -2.93 -11.16 -10.18
C GLY A 137 -2.27 -11.34 -11.56
N PRO A 138 -3.04 -11.26 -12.66
CA PRO A 138 -4.43 -10.81 -12.74
C PRO A 138 -5.44 -11.77 -12.08
N PHE A 139 -6.55 -11.22 -11.62
CA PHE A 139 -7.73 -11.94 -11.16
C PHE A 139 -8.89 -11.64 -12.11
N ILE A 140 -9.79 -12.61 -12.31
CA ILE A 140 -10.90 -12.52 -13.26
C ILE A 140 -12.21 -12.92 -12.56
N PHE A 141 -13.29 -12.18 -12.81
CA PHE A 141 -14.60 -12.40 -12.20
C PHE A 141 -15.74 -11.84 -13.08
N ASN A 142 -16.97 -12.32 -12.90
CA ASN A 142 -18.14 -11.88 -13.69
C ASN A 142 -18.84 -10.66 -13.09
N SER A 143 -19.41 -9.79 -13.93
CA SER A 143 -20.09 -8.56 -13.50
C SER A 143 -21.22 -8.76 -12.47
N SER A 144 -21.80 -9.96 -12.43
CA SER A 144 -22.88 -10.39 -11.54
C SER A 144 -22.40 -10.90 -10.17
N ILE A 145 -21.10 -10.84 -9.86
CA ILE A 145 -20.55 -11.31 -8.58
C ILE A 145 -21.07 -10.47 -7.39
N ASP A 146 -21.31 -11.13 -6.27
CA ASP A 146 -21.65 -10.44 -5.02
C ASP A 146 -20.43 -9.77 -4.38
N TYR A 147 -20.68 -8.76 -3.54
CA TYR A 147 -19.60 -8.02 -2.88
C TYR A 147 -18.73 -8.89 -1.97
N ASP A 148 -19.35 -9.85 -1.28
CA ASP A 148 -18.67 -10.67 -0.29
C ASP A 148 -17.78 -11.72 -1.00
N ASP A 149 -18.20 -12.23 -2.15
CA ASP A 149 -17.39 -13.07 -3.04
C ASP A 149 -16.24 -12.29 -3.69
N PHE A 150 -16.47 -11.03 -4.11
CA PHE A 150 -15.40 -10.14 -4.59
C PHE A 150 -14.32 -9.91 -3.51
N LEU A 151 -14.72 -9.73 -2.24
CA LEU A 151 -13.77 -9.68 -1.12
C LEU A 151 -13.07 -11.03 -0.89
N GLN A 152 -13.73 -12.16 -1.12
CA GLN A 152 -13.11 -13.48 -1.04
C GLN A 152 -12.00 -13.67 -2.10
N ILE A 153 -12.22 -13.23 -3.35
CA ILE A 153 -11.20 -13.25 -4.40
C ILE A 153 -9.97 -12.41 -3.99
N ILE A 154 -10.19 -11.19 -3.48
CA ILE A 154 -9.10 -10.33 -2.97
C ILE A 154 -8.38 -11.00 -1.81
N SER A 155 -9.11 -11.60 -0.86
CA SER A 155 -8.51 -12.22 0.32
C SER A 155 -7.68 -13.45 -0.05
N GLN A 156 -8.16 -14.26 -1.00
CA GLN A 156 -7.42 -15.38 -1.58
C GLN A 156 -6.14 -14.90 -2.28
N GLY A 157 -6.22 -13.85 -3.11
CA GLY A 157 -5.06 -13.26 -3.78
C GLY A 157 -3.99 -12.71 -2.83
N CYS A 158 -4.40 -12.20 -1.66
CA CYS A 158 -3.50 -11.77 -0.59
C CYS A 158 -3.09 -12.88 0.40
N HIS A 159 -3.59 -14.12 0.25
CA HIS A 159 -3.44 -15.22 1.22
C HIS A 159 -3.86 -14.85 2.67
N VAL A 160 -4.94 -14.08 2.82
CA VAL A 160 -5.50 -13.67 4.13
C VAL A 160 -6.98 -14.02 4.25
N LYS A 161 -7.52 -13.97 5.46
CA LYS A 161 -8.97 -14.03 5.69
C LYS A 161 -9.61 -12.70 5.25
N SER A 162 -10.81 -12.74 4.68
CA SER A 162 -11.57 -11.55 4.26
C SER A 162 -11.76 -10.53 5.39
N ALA A 163 -11.96 -11.00 6.62
CA ALA A 163 -12.04 -10.16 7.83
C ALA A 163 -10.75 -9.38 8.18
N ASN A 164 -9.59 -9.79 7.64
CA ASN A 164 -8.30 -9.11 7.88
C ASN A 164 -7.98 -8.06 6.80
N LEU A 165 -8.82 -7.92 5.77
CA LEU A 165 -8.68 -6.90 4.74
C LEU A 165 -8.96 -5.51 5.34
N VAL A 166 -8.07 -4.56 5.08
CA VAL A 166 -8.24 -3.17 5.54
C VAL A 166 -9.18 -2.44 4.58
N LEU A 167 -10.49 -2.71 4.70
CA LEU A 167 -11.54 -2.23 3.78
C LEU A 167 -11.52 -0.71 3.59
N SER A 168 -11.23 0.06 4.65
CA SER A 168 -11.10 1.53 4.59
C SER A 168 -9.98 2.03 3.66
N SER A 169 -8.97 1.20 3.39
CA SER A 169 -7.88 1.49 2.44
C SER A 169 -8.16 1.01 1.02
N LEU A 170 -9.20 0.18 0.83
CA LEU A 170 -9.48 -0.51 -0.43
C LEU A 170 -10.03 0.48 -1.46
N ARG A 171 -9.23 0.72 -2.48
CA ARG A 171 -9.48 1.68 -3.56
C ARG A 171 -9.37 0.99 -4.91
N TRP A 172 -9.96 1.58 -5.95
CA TRP A 172 -9.86 1.10 -7.31
C TRP A 172 -9.68 2.25 -8.30
N LYS A 173 -9.07 1.98 -9.46
CA LYS A 173 -8.94 2.91 -10.58
C LYS A 173 -8.93 2.15 -11.91
N PHE A 174 -9.36 2.78 -12.99
CA PHE A 174 -9.08 2.27 -14.34
C PHE A 174 -7.59 2.40 -14.66
N ASP A 175 -7.01 1.40 -15.33
CA ASP A 175 -5.64 1.50 -15.83
C ASP A 175 -5.49 2.66 -16.84
N ARG A 176 -6.52 2.87 -17.67
CA ARG A 176 -6.55 3.93 -18.69
C ARG A 176 -7.63 4.99 -18.43
N PRO A 177 -7.31 6.29 -18.44
CA PRO A 177 -5.95 6.86 -18.49
C PRO A 177 -5.20 6.67 -17.17
N ALA A 178 -3.87 6.55 -17.23
CA ALA A 178 -3.00 6.29 -16.07
C ALA A 178 -3.13 7.32 -14.92
N ASN A 179 -3.58 8.54 -15.25
CA ASN A 179 -3.84 9.63 -14.30
C ASN A 179 -5.26 9.57 -13.67
N SER A 180 -5.93 8.42 -13.73
CA SER A 180 -7.22 8.19 -13.09
C SER A 180 -7.12 8.35 -11.57
N LYS A 181 -8.03 9.12 -10.96
CA LYS A 181 -8.08 9.26 -9.51
C LYS A 181 -8.65 7.98 -8.89
N PRO A 182 -7.99 7.35 -7.90
CA PRO A 182 -8.54 6.18 -7.22
C PRO A 182 -9.80 6.55 -6.43
N LYS A 183 -10.79 5.65 -6.45
CA LYS A 183 -12.08 5.75 -5.75
C LYS A 183 -12.16 4.64 -4.70
N GLY A 184 -12.91 4.82 -3.60
CA GLY A 184 -13.09 3.78 -2.58
C GLY A 184 -14.01 2.64 -3.06
N VAL A 185 -13.71 1.40 -2.65
CA VAL A 185 -14.54 0.20 -2.85
C VAL A 185 -14.71 -0.65 -1.57
N GLY A 186 -14.29 -0.13 -0.41
CA GLY A 186 -14.42 -0.78 0.90
C GLY A 186 -15.85 -1.00 1.44
N ASN A 187 -16.89 -0.60 0.70
CA ASN A 187 -18.30 -0.75 1.07
C ASN A 187 -19.11 -1.30 -0.12
N LYS A 188 -20.22 -2.01 0.17
CA LYS A 188 -21.16 -2.55 -0.85
C LYS A 188 -21.62 -1.51 -1.88
N ASP A 189 -21.86 -0.26 -1.48
CA ASP A 189 -22.26 0.80 -2.41
C ASP A 189 -21.11 1.29 -3.30
N GLY A 190 -19.87 1.32 -2.77
CA GLY A 190 -18.68 1.62 -3.56
C GLY A 190 -18.43 0.56 -4.63
N PHE A 191 -18.72 -0.70 -4.32
CA PHE A 191 -18.68 -1.81 -5.27
C PHE A 191 -19.77 -1.72 -6.34
N LYS A 192 -21.03 -1.44 -5.98
CA LYS A 192 -22.10 -1.18 -6.96
C LYS A 192 -21.72 -0.05 -7.93
N VAL A 193 -21.12 1.03 -7.43
CA VAL A 193 -20.61 2.14 -8.27
C VAL A 193 -19.43 1.73 -9.14
N MET A 194 -18.57 0.83 -8.67
CA MET A 194 -17.48 0.24 -9.47
C MET A 194 -18.02 -0.61 -10.62
N ILE A 195 -18.88 -1.60 -10.33
CA ILE A 195 -19.50 -2.47 -11.35
C ILE A 195 -20.26 -1.64 -12.39
N LYS A 196 -21.06 -0.66 -11.95
CA LYS A 196 -21.73 0.26 -12.89
C LYS A 196 -20.73 1.00 -13.78
N SER A 197 -19.67 1.56 -13.19
CA SER A 197 -18.64 2.28 -13.95
C SER A 197 -17.90 1.39 -14.96
N LEU A 198 -17.76 0.09 -14.66
CA LEU A 198 -17.15 -0.90 -15.55
C LEU A 198 -18.10 -1.27 -16.69
N LYS A 199 -19.40 -1.51 -16.41
CA LYS A 199 -20.44 -1.72 -17.42
C LYS A 199 -20.59 -0.52 -18.38
N ASP A 200 -20.55 0.70 -17.83
CA ASP A 200 -20.57 1.96 -18.62
C ASP A 200 -19.35 2.08 -19.58
N ARG A 201 -18.29 1.27 -19.41
CA ARG A 201 -17.10 1.21 -20.27
C ARG A 201 -16.99 -0.13 -21.01
N HIS A 202 -17.81 -0.31 -22.04
CA HIS A 202 -17.82 -1.46 -22.98
C HIS A 202 -16.49 -1.85 -23.67
N LYS A 203 -15.34 -1.25 -23.33
CA LYS A 203 -14.02 -1.48 -23.95
C LYS A 203 -12.88 -1.70 -22.96
N ASP A 204 -13.04 -1.35 -21.68
CA ASP A 204 -11.96 -1.35 -20.67
C ASP A 204 -12.41 -2.11 -19.40
N TYR A 205 -12.51 -3.43 -19.47
CA TYR A 205 -12.81 -4.27 -18.30
C TYR A 205 -11.59 -4.60 -17.42
N VAL A 206 -10.44 -3.96 -17.69
CA VAL A 206 -9.20 -4.08 -16.91
C VAL A 206 -9.05 -2.90 -15.96
N PHE A 207 -8.92 -3.18 -14.66
CA PHE A 207 -8.73 -2.14 -13.64
C PHE A 207 -7.71 -2.54 -12.56
N SER A 208 -7.28 -1.57 -11.75
CA SER A 208 -6.36 -1.78 -10.64
C SER A 208 -7.09 -1.58 -9.32
N VAL A 209 -6.98 -2.54 -8.41
CA VAL A 209 -7.36 -2.41 -7.00
C VAL A 209 -6.10 -2.07 -6.20
N LEU A 210 -6.19 -1.13 -5.27
CA LEU A 210 -5.10 -0.69 -4.39
C LEU A 210 -5.54 -0.85 -2.95
N MET A 211 -4.67 -1.38 -2.10
CA MET A 211 -4.91 -1.50 -0.65
C MET A 211 -3.63 -1.29 0.15
N ALA A 212 -3.79 -0.86 1.40
CA ALA A 212 -2.72 -1.00 2.40
C ALA A 212 -2.44 -2.50 2.66
N PRO A 213 -1.32 -2.87 3.31
CA PRO A 213 -1.07 -4.26 3.67
C PRO A 213 -2.22 -4.77 4.54
N PRO A 214 -2.68 -6.03 4.36
CA PRO A 214 -3.66 -6.61 5.27
C PRO A 214 -3.23 -6.43 6.72
N SER A 215 -4.19 -6.26 7.62
CA SER A 215 -3.85 -6.21 9.03
C SER A 215 -3.20 -7.54 9.40
N ALA A 216 -1.95 -7.48 9.87
CA ALA A 216 -1.31 -8.59 10.57
C ALA A 216 -1.97 -8.73 11.94
N VAL A 217 -3.27 -9.08 11.93
CA VAL A 217 -3.85 -9.90 12.98
C VAL A 217 -2.91 -11.09 13.05
N LYS A 218 -2.11 -11.16 14.11
CA LYS A 218 -1.32 -12.35 14.44
C LYS A 218 -2.28 -13.51 14.21
N GLN A 219 -1.98 -14.39 13.26
CA GLN A 219 -2.65 -15.68 13.30
C GLN A 219 -2.31 -16.20 14.69
N GLU A 220 -3.32 -16.29 15.56
CA GLU A 220 -3.25 -17.22 16.67
C GLU A 220 -3.02 -18.55 15.99
N LEU A 221 -1.74 -18.95 15.99
CA LEU A 221 -1.28 -20.13 15.31
C LEU A 221 -2.13 -21.27 15.88
N PRO A 222 -2.64 -22.22 15.08
CA PRO A 222 -3.60 -23.19 15.60
C PRO A 222 -3.10 -23.97 16.83
N TRP A 223 -1.78 -24.11 16.97
CA TRP A 223 -1.07 -24.69 18.11
C TRP A 223 -0.87 -23.75 19.32
N LEU A 224 -1.46 -22.55 19.32
CA LEU A 224 -1.53 -21.63 20.45
C LEU A 224 -2.96 -21.54 21.01
N LYS A 225 -3.91 -22.28 20.42
CA LYS A 225 -5.25 -22.50 20.95
C LYS A 225 -5.31 -23.78 21.76
N ASP A 226 -4.54 -23.82 22.84
CA ASP A 226 -4.76 -24.78 23.90
C ASP A 226 -6.06 -24.36 24.63
N GLU A 227 -7.19 -24.96 24.24
CA GLU A 227 -8.49 -24.70 24.90
C GLU A 227 -8.54 -25.17 26.37
N ASP A 228 -7.47 -25.82 26.86
CA ASP A 228 -7.23 -26.21 28.26
C ASP A 228 -6.44 -25.17 29.09
N SER A 229 -6.11 -23.98 28.55
CA SER A 229 -5.34 -22.93 29.25
C SER A 229 -6.12 -22.16 30.34
N ASP A 230 -6.96 -22.87 31.12
CA ASP A 230 -7.53 -22.41 32.40
C ASP A 230 -6.80 -23.06 33.61
N ARG A 231 -5.70 -23.79 33.34
CA ARG A 231 -4.72 -24.24 34.34
C ARG A 231 -3.36 -23.64 34.01
N GLY A 232 -2.92 -22.68 34.83
CA GLY A 232 -1.68 -21.90 34.63
C GLY A 232 -0.38 -22.67 34.88
N GLU A 233 -0.26 -23.89 34.36
CA GLU A 233 1.01 -24.62 34.28
C GLU A 233 1.74 -24.17 33.00
N PRO A 234 2.99 -23.67 33.09
CA PRO A 234 3.75 -23.34 31.89
C PRO A 234 4.02 -24.60 31.08
N LEU A 235 3.62 -24.60 29.81
CA LEU A 235 3.86 -25.68 28.86
C LEU A 235 5.37 -25.96 28.74
N ASN A 236 5.83 -26.95 29.50
CA ASN A 236 7.22 -27.38 29.53
C ASN A 236 7.44 -28.24 28.28
N PHE A 237 7.73 -27.57 27.16
CA PHE A 237 7.88 -28.20 25.85
C PHE A 237 9.07 -29.15 25.89
N ASP A 238 8.80 -30.46 25.92
CA ASP A 238 9.84 -31.47 26.00
C ASP A 238 10.54 -31.65 24.65
N TYR A 239 11.57 -30.83 24.44
CA TYR A 239 12.45 -30.87 23.27
C TYR A 239 13.20 -32.23 23.12
N SER A 240 13.09 -33.16 24.08
CA SER A 240 13.69 -34.49 23.97
C SER A 240 13.09 -35.36 22.86
N LEU A 241 11.86 -35.09 22.40
CA LEU A 241 11.14 -36.02 21.52
C LEU A 241 11.37 -35.77 20.02
N GLU A 242 11.55 -34.52 19.58
CA GLU A 242 11.82 -34.21 18.16
C GLU A 242 13.23 -34.68 17.71
N GLU A 243 14.18 -34.83 18.63
CA GLU A 243 15.54 -35.32 18.35
C GLU A 243 15.57 -36.81 17.91
N LEU A 244 14.48 -37.56 18.12
CA LEU A 244 14.35 -38.99 17.74
C LEU A 244 13.76 -39.24 16.35
N THR A 245 13.22 -38.23 15.67
CA THR A 245 12.52 -38.39 14.36
C THR A 245 13.22 -37.73 13.18
N ALA A 246 14.45 -37.24 13.35
CA ALA A 246 15.25 -36.75 12.23
C ALA A 246 15.51 -37.87 11.19
N PRO A 247 15.21 -37.65 9.89
CA PRO A 247 15.43 -38.67 8.86
C PRO A 247 16.93 -38.98 8.72
N GLN A 248 17.24 -40.27 8.52
CA GLN A 248 18.57 -40.92 8.52
C GLN A 248 19.51 -40.51 7.36
N GLY A 249 19.56 -39.22 7.03
CA GLY A 249 20.39 -38.65 5.96
C GLY A 249 20.54 -37.12 6.01
N SER A 250 20.04 -36.44 7.04
CA SER A 250 20.29 -35.00 7.23
C SER A 250 21.65 -34.77 7.90
N VAL A 251 22.39 -33.79 7.40
CA VAL A 251 23.76 -33.46 7.83
C VAL A 251 23.70 -32.56 9.07
N LEU A 252 24.15 -33.12 10.20
CA LEU A 252 24.23 -32.52 11.55
C LEU A 252 22.85 -32.21 12.19
N SER A 253 22.65 -32.65 13.43
CA SER A 253 21.50 -32.22 14.24
C SER A 253 21.53 -30.70 14.44
N ILE A 254 20.39 -30.04 14.64
CA ILE A 254 20.33 -28.62 15.02
C ILE A 254 21.21 -28.36 16.26
N ARG A 255 21.24 -29.31 17.20
CA ARG A 255 22.08 -29.29 18.39
C ARG A 255 23.59 -29.31 18.08
N GLU A 256 23.98 -30.05 17.04
CA GLU A 256 25.37 -30.18 16.59
C GLU A 256 25.81 -28.95 15.78
N GLN A 257 24.89 -28.35 15.01
CA GLN A 257 25.11 -27.06 14.35
C GLN A 257 25.29 -25.93 15.37
N LEU A 258 24.47 -25.89 16.43
CA LEU A 258 24.62 -24.93 17.54
C LEU A 258 25.94 -25.14 18.28
N ALA A 259 26.25 -26.38 18.71
CA ALA A 259 27.52 -26.69 19.36
C ALA A 259 28.74 -26.33 18.50
N GLY A 260 28.64 -26.45 17.17
CA GLY A 260 29.67 -26.00 16.22
C GLY A 260 29.84 -24.48 16.19
N ILE A 261 28.77 -23.70 16.31
CA ILE A 261 28.81 -22.23 16.38
C ILE A 261 29.40 -21.77 17.73
N ASP A 262 28.98 -22.40 18.83
CA ASP A 262 29.49 -22.11 20.18
C ASP A 262 31.01 -22.41 20.24
N GLN A 263 31.42 -23.61 19.79
CA GLN A 263 32.83 -23.99 19.73
C GLN A 263 33.65 -23.06 18.81
N ALA A 264 33.08 -22.62 17.69
CA ALA A 264 33.76 -21.72 16.75
C ALA A 264 33.90 -20.29 17.26
N SER A 265 33.07 -19.84 18.22
CA SER A 265 33.07 -18.47 18.76
C SER A 265 33.67 -18.37 20.17
N GLN A 266 33.91 -19.51 20.84
CA GLN A 266 34.49 -19.57 22.19
C GLN A 266 35.85 -18.85 22.30
N LYS A 267 36.67 -18.85 21.23
CA LYS A 267 38.01 -18.24 21.24
C LYS A 267 37.90 -16.72 21.32
N GLU A 268 37.11 -16.11 20.44
CA GLU A 268 36.83 -14.68 20.40
C GLU A 268 36.13 -14.22 21.68
N MET A 269 35.25 -15.05 22.26
CA MET A 269 34.61 -14.79 23.55
C MET A 269 35.64 -14.71 24.68
N ASN A 270 36.59 -15.65 24.74
CA ASN A 270 37.65 -15.64 25.75
C ASN A 270 38.59 -14.43 25.58
N GLU A 271 38.95 -14.07 24.34
CA GLU A 271 39.75 -12.87 24.04
C GLU A 271 39.04 -11.57 24.49
N LEU A 272 37.71 -11.48 24.32
CA LEU A 272 36.91 -10.36 24.81
C LEU A 272 36.84 -10.31 26.35
N LEU A 273 36.66 -11.45 27.01
CA LEU A 273 36.62 -11.52 28.48
C LEU A 273 37.97 -11.20 29.13
N GLU A 274 39.09 -11.56 28.50
CA GLU A 274 40.43 -11.20 28.93
C GLU A 274 40.72 -9.70 28.72
N ALA A 275 40.28 -9.13 27.60
CA ALA A 275 40.45 -7.71 27.30
C ALA A 275 39.52 -6.77 28.11
N TYR A 276 38.34 -7.24 28.51
CA TYR A 276 37.32 -6.46 29.23
C TYR A 276 36.82 -7.21 30.47
N PRO A 277 37.66 -7.31 31.53
CA PRO A 277 37.29 -7.99 32.76
C PRO A 277 36.11 -7.32 33.49
N LEU A 278 35.46 -8.05 34.39
CA LEU A 278 34.45 -7.50 35.29
C LEU A 278 34.99 -6.28 36.05
N ASN A 279 34.19 -5.23 36.12
CA ASN A 279 34.53 -3.97 36.80
C ASN A 279 35.72 -3.21 36.17
N ASN A 280 35.98 -3.40 34.87
CA ASN A 280 36.98 -2.62 34.11
C ASN A 280 36.69 -1.10 34.11
N ASN A 281 35.42 -0.68 34.17
CA ASN A 281 35.03 0.72 34.10
C ASN A 281 34.41 1.24 35.41
N PRO A 282 34.99 2.26 36.07
CA PRO A 282 34.53 2.75 37.37
C PRO A 282 33.15 3.42 37.34
N LEU A 283 32.61 3.76 36.16
CA LEU A 283 31.25 4.28 36.02
C LEU A 283 30.17 3.17 36.07
N PHE A 284 30.59 1.91 35.89
CA PHE A 284 29.71 0.75 35.77
C PHE A 284 30.27 -0.43 36.59
N PRO A 285 30.17 -0.36 37.93
CA PRO A 285 30.60 -1.48 38.76
C PRO A 285 29.86 -2.77 38.40
N ASP A 286 30.54 -3.90 38.63
CA ASP A 286 30.06 -5.25 38.37
C ASP A 286 29.71 -5.57 36.90
N LYS A 287 30.20 -4.75 35.95
CA LYS A 287 29.97 -4.94 34.51
C LYS A 287 31.26 -5.06 33.69
N CYS A 288 31.18 -5.81 32.59
CA CYS A 288 32.19 -5.83 31.54
C CYS A 288 31.79 -4.78 30.50
N ILE A 289 32.53 -3.67 30.41
CA ILE A 289 32.19 -2.55 29.49
C ILE A 289 33.22 -2.45 28.36
N PHE A 290 32.76 -2.59 27.13
CA PHE A 290 33.49 -2.15 25.94
C PHE A 290 33.32 -0.65 25.76
N HIS A 291 34.40 0.07 25.44
CA HIS A 291 34.33 1.49 25.11
C HIS A 291 34.95 1.77 23.74
N ASN A 292 34.37 2.71 23.00
CA ASN A 292 34.96 3.25 21.78
C ASN A 292 34.75 4.78 21.73
N GLU A 293 35.16 5.42 20.64
CA GLU A 293 35.00 6.87 20.45
C GLU A 293 33.54 7.34 20.42
N THR A 294 32.56 6.44 20.23
CA THR A 294 31.13 6.77 20.09
C THR A 294 30.29 6.40 21.32
N GLY A 295 30.80 5.63 22.28
CA GLY A 295 30.09 5.33 23.53
C GLY A 295 30.61 4.12 24.32
N PHE A 296 29.76 3.66 25.24
CA PHE A 296 29.97 2.49 26.09
C PHE A 296 28.95 1.41 25.75
N PHE A 297 29.38 0.15 25.70
CA PHE A 297 28.57 -1.01 25.40
C PHE A 297 28.75 -2.04 26.52
N ASP A 298 27.63 -2.56 27.01
CA ASP A 298 27.60 -3.57 28.07
C ASP A 298 27.81 -4.97 27.46
N LEU A 299 28.93 -5.61 27.80
CA LEU A 299 29.23 -6.99 27.42
C LEU A 299 28.74 -8.00 28.46
N THR A 300 28.32 -7.55 29.65
CA THR A 300 27.80 -8.42 30.73
C THR A 300 26.50 -9.12 30.31
N ASP A 301 25.72 -8.48 29.45
CA ASP A 301 24.48 -8.99 28.87
C ASP A 301 24.68 -9.65 27.49
N LEU A 302 25.93 -10.07 27.15
CA LEU A 302 26.19 -11.03 26.06
C LEU A 302 25.70 -12.45 26.42
N ARG A 303 24.46 -12.55 26.90
CA ARG A 303 23.61 -13.71 26.66
C ARG A 303 23.24 -13.72 25.17
N LEU A 304 24.20 -14.10 24.33
CA LEU A 304 23.95 -14.53 22.95
C LEU A 304 23.18 -15.86 23.00
N CYS A 305 21.91 -15.81 23.38
CA CYS A 305 20.97 -16.93 23.41
C CYS A 305 21.40 -18.19 24.19
N GLU A 306 22.26 -18.09 25.22
CA GLU A 306 22.32 -19.12 26.27
C GLU A 306 20.99 -19.15 27.05
N ARG A 307 20.03 -19.91 26.51
CA ARG A 307 18.75 -20.26 27.12
C ARG A 307 18.99 -21.32 28.19
N ASN A 308 19.76 -20.97 29.22
CA ASN A 308 20.01 -21.80 30.38
C ASN A 308 18.71 -21.98 31.19
N GLY A 309 17.93 -22.97 30.81
CA GLY A 309 16.82 -23.50 31.60
C GLY A 309 17.35 -24.31 32.78
N ASN A 310 17.76 -23.60 33.83
CA ASN A 310 17.98 -24.19 35.15
C ASN A 310 16.87 -23.74 36.09
N ASN A 311 15.98 -24.67 36.42
CA ASN A 311 15.17 -24.71 37.63
C ASN A 311 15.38 -26.10 38.23
#